data_AF-A0A7J3U9D3-F1
#
_entry.id   AF-A0A7J3U9D3-F1
#
_cell.length_a   1.000
_cell.length_b   1.000
_cell.length_c   1.000
_cell.angle_alpha   90.00
_cell.angle_beta   90.00
_cell.angle_gamma   90.00
#
_symmetry.space_group_name_H-M   'P 1'
#
loop_
_entity.id
_entity.type
_entity.pdbx_description
1 polymer ?
#
loop_
_entity_poly.entity_id
_entity_poly.type
_entity_poly.pdbx_seq_one_letter_code
_entity_poly.pdbx_strand_id
1 'polypeptide(L)'
;MKIVPVASDSLGVRSMATYVETKDCKIFIDPSAALGPSRYGLPPHPVELEMLDETKKRIAEIAKGCDVLVISHYHYDHYDPSAGFYDGKKVFA
;
A
#
# COMPACT_ATOMS: atom_id res chain seq x y z
N MET A 1 9.48 19.49 0.06
CA MET A 1 8.70 18.35 -0.46
C MET A 1 9.49 17.09 -0.17
N LYS A 2 8.85 16.07 0.39
CA LYS A 2 9.46 14.78 0.73
C LYS A 2 8.69 13.68 0.01
N ILE A 3 9.41 12.75 -0.61
CA ILE A 3 8.83 11.61 -1.33
C ILE A 3 9.49 10.35 -0.75
N VAL A 4 8.67 9.40 -0.33
CA VAL A 4 9.13 8.15 0.30
C VAL A 4 8.40 6.97 -0.34
N PRO A 5 9.09 6.12 -1.12
CA PRO A 5 8.59 4.81 -1.48
C PRO A 5 8.45 3.98 -0.19
N VAL A 6 7.22 3.74 0.25
CA VAL A 6 6.91 3.00 1.48
C VAL A 6 7.08 1.51 1.24
N ALA A 7 6.55 1.03 0.11
CA ALA A 7 6.67 -0.34 -0.33
C ALA A 7 6.71 -0.42 -1.86
N SER A 8 7.38 -1.45 -2.35
CA SER A 8 7.53 -1.79 -3.76
C SER A 8 7.59 -3.31 -3.89
N ASP A 9 7.80 -3.81 -5.10
CA ASP A 9 8.06 -5.24 -5.33
C ASP A 9 9.30 -5.73 -4.56
N SER A 10 9.07 -6.52 -3.50
CA SER A 10 10.12 -7.08 -2.64
C SER A 10 9.61 -8.32 -1.89
N LEU A 11 10.45 -9.36 -1.78
CA LEU A 11 10.13 -10.61 -1.05
C LEU A 11 8.71 -11.16 -1.36
N GLY A 12 8.33 -11.20 -2.64
CA GLY A 12 7.03 -11.73 -3.08
C GLY A 12 5.84 -10.78 -2.96
N VAL A 13 5.99 -9.72 -2.16
CA VAL A 13 5.02 -8.65 -1.98
C VAL A 13 5.13 -7.67 -3.13
N ARG A 14 4.00 -7.35 -3.77
CA ARG A 14 3.86 -6.32 -4.80
C ARG A 14 3.19 -5.08 -4.22
N SER A 15 3.67 -3.90 -4.62
CA SER A 15 3.13 -2.61 -4.18
C SER A 15 3.69 -1.47 -5.03
N MET A 16 3.00 -0.33 -5.00
CA MET A 16 3.53 0.98 -5.45
C MET A 16 3.30 2.06 -4.37
N ALA A 17 3.18 1.65 -3.10
CA ALA A 17 2.80 2.54 -2.01
C ALA A 17 3.83 3.66 -1.83
N THR A 18 3.43 4.89 -2.17
CA THR A 18 4.30 6.06 -2.14
C THR A 18 3.72 7.18 -1.29
N TYR A 19 4.44 7.56 -0.25
CA TYR A 19 4.10 8.70 0.59
C TYR A 19 4.74 9.99 0.04
N VAL A 20 3.94 11.05 -0.04
CA VAL A 20 4.35 12.37 -0.48
C VAL A 20 3.92 13.39 0.56
N GLU A 21 4.85 14.24 0.98
CA GLU A 21 4.59 15.33 1.92
C GLU A 21 5.00 16.67 1.32
N THR A 22 4.04 17.58 1.23
CA THR A 22 4.24 18.97 0.85
C THR A 22 4.24 19.84 2.11
N LYS A 23 4.26 21.16 1.94
CA LYS A 23 4.20 22.11 3.07
C LYS A 23 2.82 22.14 3.76
N ASP A 24 1.79 21.65 3.08
CA ASP A 24 0.38 21.89 3.37
C ASP A 24 -0.48 20.63 3.32
N CYS A 25 0.01 19.51 2.78
CA CYS A 25 -0.71 18.25 2.78
C CYS A 25 0.20 17.01 2.76
N LYS A 26 -0.34 15.92 3.28
CA LYS A 26 0.22 14.57 3.22
C LYS A 26 -0.64 13.72 2.30
N ILE A 27 -0.01 13.17 1.28
CA ILE A 27 -0.64 12.39 0.22
C ILE A 27 -0.07 10.98 0.27
N PHE A 28 -0.92 9.96 0.20
CA PHE A 28 -0.49 8.58 0.00
C PHE A 28 -1.07 8.04 -1.30
N ILE A 29 -0.18 7.73 -2.24
CA ILE A 29 -0.50 7.14 -3.53
C ILE A 29 -0.39 5.63 -3.40
N ASP A 30 -1.42 4.93 -3.87
CA ASP A 30 -1.55 3.47 -3.92
C ASP A 30 -1.26 2.78 -2.57
N PRO A 31 -1.98 3.12 -1.48
CA PRO A 31 -1.72 2.61 -0.15
C PRO A 31 -2.21 1.16 0.01
N SER A 32 -1.59 0.22 -0.70
CA SER A 32 -1.85 -1.21 -0.56
C SER A 32 -0.64 -2.06 -0.92
N ALA A 33 -0.77 -3.36 -0.66
CA ALA A 33 0.17 -4.39 -1.07
C ALA A 33 -0.57 -5.71 -1.24
N ALA A 34 -0.09 -6.55 -2.15
CA ALA A 34 -0.62 -7.89 -2.37
C ALA A 34 0.48 -8.88 -2.78
N LEU A 35 0.25 -10.17 -2.59
CA LEU A 35 1.15 -11.19 -3.13
C LEU A 35 0.94 -11.38 -4.63
N GLY A 36 1.98 -11.87 -5.29
CA GLY A 36 1.82 -12.47 -6.61
C GLY A 36 0.93 -13.72 -6.56
N PRO A 37 0.36 -14.14 -7.70
CA PRO A 37 -0.30 -15.44 -7.81
C PRO A 37 0.70 -16.58 -7.54
N SER A 38 0.20 -17.82 -7.43
CA SER A 38 1.04 -19.03 -7.32
C SER A 38 2.15 -19.03 -8.37
N ARG A 39 3.40 -19.19 -7.92
CA ARG A 39 4.58 -19.23 -8.79
C ARG A 39 5.05 -20.67 -8.91
N TYR A 40 5.24 -21.13 -10.14
CA TYR A 40 5.65 -22.52 -10.42
C TYR A 40 4.71 -23.58 -9.81
N GLY A 41 3.42 -23.25 -9.68
CA GLY A 41 2.43 -24.14 -9.05
C GLY A 41 2.54 -24.25 -7.53
N LEU A 42 3.41 -23.47 -6.89
CA LEU A 42 3.58 -23.44 -5.44
C LEU A 42 2.75 -22.30 -4.81
N PRO A 43 2.21 -22.49 -3.60
CA PRO A 43 1.64 -21.39 -2.82
C PRO A 43 2.74 -20.42 -2.39
N PRO A 44 2.38 -19.18 -1.97
CA PRO A 44 3.34 -18.27 -1.36
C PRO A 44 4.05 -18.90 -0.17
N HIS A 45 5.34 -18.61 -0.04
CA HIS A 45 6.13 -19.04 1.10
C HIS A 45 5.66 -18.33 2.37
N PRO A 46 5.72 -18.95 3.57
CA PRO A 46 5.33 -18.30 4.82
C PRO A 46 5.97 -16.92 5.05
N VAL A 47 7.26 -16.76 4.69
CA VAL A 47 7.96 -15.47 4.76
C VAL A 47 7.32 -14.40 3.85
N GLU A 48 6.78 -14.76 2.68
CA GLU A 48 6.08 -13.80 1.82
C GLU A 48 4.76 -13.35 2.48
N LEU A 49 4.07 -14.24 3.19
CA LEU A 49 2.86 -13.91 3.97
C LEU A 49 3.17 -12.98 5.15
N GLU A 50 4.26 -13.25 5.87
CA GLU A 50 4.75 -12.38 6.96
C GLU A 50 5.11 -10.99 6.42
N MET A 51 5.86 -10.93 5.31
CA MET A 51 6.22 -9.64 4.72
C MET A 51 5.00 -8.87 4.20
N LEU A 52 3.99 -9.56 3.67
CA LEU A 52 2.73 -8.91 3.26
C LEU A 52 2.06 -8.25 4.47
N ASP A 53 1.93 -8.96 5.59
CA ASP A 53 1.30 -8.44 6.81
C ASP A 53 2.06 -7.24 7.37
N GLU A 54 3.39 -7.33 7.49
CA GLU A 54 4.25 -6.22 7.92
C GLU A 54 4.11 -5.00 7.00
N THR A 55 4.10 -5.23 5.69
CA THR A 55 3.95 -4.18 4.69
C THR A 55 2.59 -3.50 4.81
N LYS A 56 1.50 -4.28 4.91
CA LYS A 56 0.15 -3.74 5.08
C LYS A 56 0.01 -2.95 6.38
N LYS A 57 0.59 -3.42 7.49
CA LYS A 57 0.61 -2.68 8.76
C LYS A 57 1.32 -1.34 8.61
N ARG A 58 2.51 -1.32 8.00
CA ARG A 58 3.26 -0.07 7.77
C ARG A 58 2.49 0.92 6.89
N ILE A 59 1.88 0.43 5.81
CA ILE A 59 1.03 1.24 4.94
C ILE A 59 -0.15 1.81 5.72
N ALA A 60 -0.87 0.99 6.47
CA ALA A 60 -2.04 1.43 7.24
C ALA A 60 -1.69 2.52 8.26
N GLU A 61 -0.57 2.38 8.98
CA GLU A 61 -0.11 3.37 9.95
C GLU A 61 0.22 4.72 9.30
N ILE A 62 0.87 4.72 8.13
CA ILE A 62 1.16 5.96 7.38
C ILE A 62 -0.13 6.56 6.80
N ALA A 63 -1.01 5.72 6.22
CA ALA A 63 -2.27 6.16 5.60
C ALA A 63 -3.21 6.85 6.58
N LYS A 64 -3.30 6.38 7.82
CA LYS A 64 -4.08 7.04 8.89
C LYS A 64 -3.68 8.50 9.07
N GLY A 65 -2.39 8.84 8.92
CA GLY A 65 -1.87 10.20 9.08
C GLY A 65 -1.90 11.07 7.82
N CYS A 66 -2.42 10.59 6.69
CA CYS A 66 -2.49 11.34 5.44
C CYS A 66 -3.82 12.08 5.26
N ASP A 67 -3.78 13.24 4.61
CA ASP A 67 -4.96 14.07 4.30
C ASP A 67 -5.67 13.59 3.04
N VAL A 68 -4.89 13.11 2.07
CA VAL A 68 -5.35 12.67 0.76
C VAL A 68 -4.82 11.26 0.48
N LEU A 69 -5.70 10.40 -0.04
CA LEU A 69 -5.32 9.10 -0.59
C LEU A 69 -5.60 9.11 -2.10
N VAL A 70 -4.69 8.52 -2.87
CA VAL A 70 -4.82 8.39 -4.33
C VAL A 70 -4.75 6.91 -4.68
N ILE A 71 -5.66 6.46 -5.52
CA ILE A 71 -5.69 5.12 -6.11
C ILE A 71 -5.49 5.33 -7.61
N SER A 72 -4.43 4.76 -8.17
CA SER A 72 -4.16 4.88 -9.61
C SER A 72 -5.04 3.94 -10.44
N HIS A 73 -5.30 2.74 -9.93
CA HIS A 73 -6.18 1.73 -10.52
C HIS A 73 -6.51 0.62 -9.51
N TYR A 74 -7.43 -0.29 -9.87
CA TYR A 74 -8.06 -1.24 -8.94
C TYR A 74 -7.43 -2.64 -8.92
N HIS A 75 -6.10 -2.73 -8.87
CA HIS A 75 -5.44 -3.96 -8.44
C HIS A 75 -5.17 -3.94 -6.93
N TYR A 76 -5.17 -5.11 -6.28
CA TYR A 76 -5.10 -5.19 -4.82
C TYR A 76 -3.74 -4.79 -4.22
N ASP A 77 -2.70 -4.70 -5.04
CA ASP A 77 -1.40 -4.11 -4.68
C ASP A 77 -1.39 -2.57 -4.74
N HIS A 78 -2.48 -1.94 -5.22
CA HIS A 78 -2.65 -0.49 -5.25
C HIS A 78 -3.77 0.01 -4.34
N TYR A 79 -4.80 -0.83 -4.13
CA TYR A 79 -5.94 -0.53 -3.27
C TYR A 79 -6.32 -1.71 -2.37
N ASP A 80 -6.69 -1.44 -1.12
CA ASP A 80 -7.16 -2.46 -0.17
C ASP A 80 -8.66 -2.27 0.14
N PRO A 81 -9.56 -3.12 -0.39
CA PRO A 81 -11.00 -2.99 -0.17
C PRO A 81 -11.43 -3.19 1.28
N SER A 82 -10.58 -3.80 2.12
CA SER A 82 -10.87 -4.08 3.52
C SER A 82 -10.34 -3.01 4.48
N ALA A 83 -9.59 -2.04 3.97
CA ALA A 83 -8.95 -1.05 4.82
C ALA A 83 -9.91 0.06 5.28
N GLY A 84 -10.07 0.22 6.59
CA GLY A 84 -10.85 1.33 7.16
C GLY A 84 -10.16 2.69 7.14
N PHE A 85 -8.88 2.77 6.74
CA PHE A 85 -8.17 4.06 6.73
C PHE A 85 -8.63 5.00 5.60
N TYR A 86 -9.47 4.55 4.66
CA TYR A 86 -10.10 5.42 3.67
C TYR A 86 -11.24 6.27 4.26
N ASP A 87 -11.82 5.84 5.38
CA ASP A 87 -13.00 6.47 5.96
C ASP A 87 -12.73 7.92 6.38
N GLY A 88 -13.60 8.83 5.95
CA GLY A 88 -13.49 10.26 6.25
C GLY A 88 -12.32 10.98 5.59
N LYS A 89 -11.59 10.33 4.67
CA LYS A 89 -10.49 10.95 3.92
C LYS A 89 -10.92 11.44 2.55
N LYS A 90 -10.15 12.37 1.99
CA LYS A 90 -10.28 12.75 0.59
C LYS A 90 -9.59 11.69 -0.27
N VAL A 91 -10.38 10.98 -1.08
CA VAL A 91 -9.87 9.91 -1.96
C VAL A 91 -10.02 10.33 -3.42
N PHE A 92 -8.96 10.17 -4.21
CA PHE A 92 -8.98 10.26 -5.67
C PHE A 92 -8.74 8.85 -6.23
N ALA A 93 -9.58 8.40 -7.15
CA ALA A 93 -9.51 7.07 -7.74
C ALA A 93 -9.94 7.11 -9.22
#